data_AF-A0A1A8CVK9-F1
#
_entry.id   AF-A0A1A8CVK9-F1
#
_cell.length_a   1.000
_cell.length_b   1.000
_cell.length_c   1.000
_cell.angle_alpha   90.00
_cell.angle_beta   90.00
_cell.angle_gamma   90.00
#
_symmetry.space_group_name_H-M   'P 1'
#
loop_
_entity.id
_entity.type
_entity.pdbx_description
1 polymer ?
#
loop_
_entity_poly.entity_id
_entity_poly.type
_entity_poly.pdbx_seq_one_letter_code
_entity_poly.pdbx_strand_id
1 'polypeptide(L)'
;VAVHLVWRGPSSKDDQLIQLAISNVRLEPAAERPEKKNVLHGATTESILGKNKLAALTKPFLVHLKNGKTKAFYSYWAEPATIKNLKRGLVSLLQFQLYSGKVVENDVSGRCTVQYQATQGQVTRTKLLETCKASETGFTTHSKVLGVSKKSSSVTVFRLEDGFIKTAEAEETHTLAVNARRSAATKVTSRQTLVLVGKDAGPPER
;
A
#
# COMPACT_ATOMS: atom_id res chain seq x y z
N VAL A 1 6.37 4.91 -11.34
CA VAL A 1 7.30 4.72 -10.20
C VAL A 1 8.54 4.06 -10.74
N ALA A 2 9.72 4.61 -10.50
CA ALA A 2 10.99 3.97 -10.82
C ALA A 2 11.50 3.21 -9.59
N VAL A 3 12.04 2.01 -9.81
CA VAL A 3 12.61 1.16 -8.76
C VAL A 3 13.98 0.68 -9.22
N HIS A 4 15.01 0.91 -8.42
CA HIS A 4 16.39 0.53 -8.70
C HIS A 4 16.96 -0.28 -7.56
N LEU A 5 17.65 -1.38 -7.86
CA LEU A 5 18.50 -2.07 -6.89
C LEU A 5 19.77 -1.25 -6.69
N VAL A 6 20.08 -0.89 -5.45
CA VAL A 6 21.27 -0.08 -5.13
C VAL A 6 22.35 -0.85 -4.39
N TRP A 7 21.99 -1.93 -3.70
CA TRP A 7 22.91 -2.79 -2.99
C TRP A 7 22.30 -4.17 -2.76
N ARG A 8 23.15 -5.20 -2.71
CA ARG A 8 22.79 -6.59 -2.40
C ARG A 8 23.75 -7.15 -1.35
N GLY A 9 23.22 -7.90 -0.40
CA GLY A 9 23.99 -8.54 0.65
C GLY A 9 25.00 -9.53 0.10
N PRO A 10 26.28 -9.47 0.53
CA PRO A 10 27.30 -10.41 0.05
C PRO A 10 27.00 -11.85 0.49
N SER A 11 26.33 -12.02 1.63
CA SER A 11 25.99 -13.34 2.19
C SER A 11 24.63 -13.89 1.71
N SER A 12 23.75 -13.06 1.15
CA SER A 12 22.42 -13.49 0.72
C SER A 12 21.86 -12.56 -0.37
N LYS A 13 21.47 -13.15 -1.49
CA LYS A 13 20.85 -12.42 -2.61
C LYS A 13 19.47 -11.86 -2.28
N ASP A 14 18.84 -12.37 -1.22
CA ASP A 14 17.52 -11.94 -0.75
C ASP A 14 17.59 -10.77 0.24
N ASP A 15 18.80 -10.33 0.60
CA ASP A 15 19.06 -9.13 1.38
C ASP A 15 19.41 -7.98 0.41
N GLN A 16 18.48 -7.05 0.22
CA GLN A 16 18.54 -6.07 -0.87
C GLN A 16 18.15 -4.68 -0.38
N LEU A 17 18.84 -3.66 -0.88
CA LEU A 17 18.43 -2.27 -0.72
C LEU A 17 17.96 -1.75 -2.08
N ILE A 18 16.73 -1.27 -2.13
CA ILE A 18 16.15 -0.69 -3.34
C ILE A 18 15.87 0.81 -3.13
N GLN A 19 16.01 1.59 -4.18
CA GLN A 19 15.58 2.98 -4.26
C GLN A 19 14.29 3.07 -5.05
N LEU A 20 13.33 3.84 -4.55
CA LEU A 20 12.10 4.15 -5.25
C LEU A 20 12.00 5.66 -5.51
N ALA A 21 11.50 6.03 -6.69
CA ALA A 21 11.17 7.40 -7.04
C ALA A 21 9.78 7.48 -7.65
N ILE A 22 8.96 8.41 -7.14
CA ILE A 22 7.61 8.69 -7.64
C ILE A 22 7.71 9.93 -8.52
N SER A 23 7.13 9.86 -9.72
CA SER A 23 7.09 10.94 -10.69
C SER A 23 5.70 11.05 -11.30
N ASN A 24 5.44 12.15 -12.00
CA ASN A 24 4.20 12.37 -12.76
C ASN A 24 2.91 12.17 -11.93
N VAL A 25 2.92 12.64 -10.67
CA VAL A 25 1.78 12.51 -9.75
C VAL A 25 0.60 13.33 -10.25
N ARG A 26 -0.57 12.69 -10.35
CA ARG A 26 -1.84 13.31 -10.70
C ARG A 26 -2.88 13.00 -9.63
N LEU A 27 -3.83 13.92 -9.46
CA LEU A 27 -4.98 13.75 -8.59
C LEU A 27 -6.24 13.93 -9.42
N GLU A 28 -7.09 12.91 -9.39
CA GLU A 28 -8.29 12.83 -10.21
C GLU A 28 -9.49 12.44 -9.34
N PRO A 29 -10.71 12.83 -9.73
CA PRO A 29 -11.92 12.39 -9.03
C PRO A 29 -12.04 10.86 -9.08
N ALA A 30 -12.42 10.26 -7.95
CA ALA A 30 -12.61 8.81 -7.88
C ALA A 30 -13.78 8.28 -8.74
N ALA A 31 -14.68 9.16 -9.17
CA ALA A 31 -15.78 8.86 -10.08
C ALA A 31 -15.98 10.06 -11.01
N GLU A 32 -16.50 9.81 -12.21
CA GLU A 32 -16.86 10.87 -13.14
C GLU A 32 -17.83 11.86 -12.49
N ARG A 33 -17.54 13.16 -12.66
CA ARG A 33 -18.36 14.25 -12.12
C ARG A 33 -18.51 15.33 -13.16
N PRO A 34 -19.71 15.95 -13.28
CA PRO A 34 -19.87 17.16 -14.08
C PRO A 34 -18.87 18.24 -13.64
N GLU A 35 -18.32 18.99 -14.58
CA GLU A 35 -17.27 19.99 -14.32
C GLU A 35 -17.65 20.96 -13.20
N LYS A 36 -18.88 21.50 -13.23
CA LYS A 36 -19.41 22.43 -12.22
C LYS A 36 -19.44 21.85 -10.78
N LYS A 37 -19.37 20.53 -10.62
CA LYS A 37 -19.38 19.81 -9.34
C LYS A 37 -18.04 19.11 -9.04
N ASN A 38 -17.06 19.28 -9.91
CA ASN A 38 -15.75 18.68 -9.76
C ASN A 38 -14.80 19.70 -9.10
N VAL A 39 -14.54 19.50 -7.81
CA VAL A 39 -13.62 20.35 -7.03
C VAL A 39 -12.17 20.32 -7.51
N LEU A 40 -11.82 19.35 -8.37
CA LEU A 40 -10.49 19.21 -8.97
C LEU A 40 -10.44 19.75 -10.41
N HIS A 41 -11.55 20.26 -10.94
CA HIS A 41 -11.57 20.81 -12.31
C HIS A 41 -10.64 22.02 -12.41
N GLY A 42 -9.78 22.03 -13.44
CA GLY A 42 -8.77 23.07 -13.65
C GLY A 42 -7.63 23.12 -12.62
N ALA A 43 -7.66 22.29 -11.58
CA ALA A 43 -6.64 22.28 -10.52
C ALA A 43 -5.41 21.46 -10.94
N THR A 44 -4.22 21.98 -10.66
CA THR A 44 -2.97 21.22 -10.81
C THR A 44 -2.68 20.41 -9.54
N THR A 45 -1.92 19.31 -9.65
CA THR A 45 -1.47 18.55 -8.48
C THR A 45 -0.76 19.43 -7.45
N GLU A 46 0.04 20.40 -7.91
CA GLU A 46 0.73 21.35 -7.03
C GLU A 46 -0.25 22.28 -6.31
N SER A 47 -1.30 22.77 -6.97
CA SER A 47 -2.31 23.60 -6.32
C SER A 47 -3.09 22.85 -5.23
N ILE A 48 -3.28 21.53 -5.39
CA ILE A 48 -4.03 20.70 -4.44
C ILE A 48 -3.15 20.25 -3.28
N LEU A 49 -1.96 19.70 -3.56
CA LEU A 49 -1.06 19.20 -2.52
C LEU A 49 -0.21 20.30 -1.88
N GLY A 50 0.02 21.39 -2.59
CA GLY A 50 1.04 22.39 -2.29
C GLY A 50 2.44 21.94 -2.72
N LYS A 51 3.25 22.93 -3.10
CA LYS A 51 4.64 22.74 -3.56
C LYS A 51 5.48 21.84 -2.65
N ASN A 52 5.42 22.08 -1.34
CA ASN A 52 6.25 21.36 -0.37
C ASN A 52 5.87 19.86 -0.27
N LYS A 53 4.58 19.52 -0.27
CA LYS A 53 4.14 18.13 -0.19
C LYS A 53 4.40 17.38 -1.49
N LEU A 54 4.19 18.04 -2.64
CA LEU A 54 4.50 17.45 -3.93
C LEU A 54 6.00 17.18 -4.07
N ALA A 55 6.86 18.14 -3.73
CA ALA A 55 8.31 17.96 -3.72
C ALA A 55 8.76 16.86 -2.74
N ALA A 56 8.13 16.77 -1.56
CA ALA A 56 8.38 15.68 -0.62
C ALA A 56 7.95 14.31 -1.19
N LEU A 57 6.83 14.24 -1.89
CA LEU A 57 6.32 12.99 -2.46
C LEU A 57 7.22 12.45 -3.58
N THR A 58 7.74 13.33 -4.43
CA THR A 58 8.59 12.96 -5.56
C THR A 58 10.04 12.71 -5.19
N LYS A 59 10.47 13.10 -3.99
CA LYS A 59 11.82 12.78 -3.48
C LYS A 59 12.05 11.27 -3.38
N PRO A 60 13.16 10.74 -3.93
CA PRO A 60 13.52 9.33 -3.82
C PRO A 60 13.67 8.88 -2.36
N PHE A 61 13.41 7.61 -2.11
CA PHE A 61 13.53 6.99 -0.79
C PHE A 61 14.02 5.56 -0.92
N LEU A 62 14.54 4.98 0.17
CA LEU A 62 15.15 3.66 0.16
C LEU A 62 14.34 2.67 0.99
N VAL A 63 14.32 1.42 0.56
CA VAL A 63 13.68 0.31 1.25
C VAL A 63 14.66 -0.83 1.33
N HIS A 64 14.89 -1.30 2.54
CA HIS A 64 15.64 -2.52 2.80
C HIS A 64 14.67 -3.70 2.79
N LEU A 65 14.81 -4.57 1.81
CA LEU A 65 14.08 -5.82 1.70
C LEU A 65 14.97 -6.98 2.17
N LYS A 66 14.40 -7.87 2.97
CA LYS A 66 15.02 -9.15 3.33
C LYS A 66 14.01 -10.26 3.14
N ASN A 67 14.33 -11.26 2.32
CA ASN A 67 13.43 -12.37 1.99
C ASN A 67 12.05 -11.88 1.48
N GLY A 68 12.05 -10.85 0.64
CA GLY A 68 10.83 -10.24 0.11
C GLY A 68 10.01 -9.41 1.10
N LYS A 69 10.50 -9.19 2.34
CA LYS A 69 9.81 -8.41 3.37
C LYS A 69 10.56 -7.11 3.69
N THR A 70 9.83 -6.06 4.05
CA THR A 70 10.43 -4.79 4.47
C THR A 70 11.09 -4.92 5.84
N LYS A 71 12.42 -4.79 5.86
CA LYS A 71 13.24 -4.72 7.08
C LYS A 71 13.39 -3.29 7.58
N ALA A 72 13.57 -2.33 6.68
CA ALA A 72 13.69 -0.91 7.02
C ALA A 72 13.20 0.00 5.88
N PHE A 73 12.76 1.20 6.25
CA PHE A 73 12.30 2.25 5.34
C PHE A 73 13.05 3.54 5.67
N TYR A 74 13.75 4.11 4.69
CA TYR A 74 14.55 5.31 4.85
C TYR A 74 13.98 6.43 3.98
N SER A 75 13.57 7.52 4.61
CA SER A 75 13.02 8.72 3.99
C SER A 75 13.53 9.94 4.75
N TYR A 76 13.41 11.12 4.13
CA TYR A 76 13.89 12.36 4.73
C TYR A 76 13.11 12.71 6.00
N TRP A 77 13.85 13.11 7.05
CA TRP A 77 13.28 13.42 8.36
C TRP A 77 12.15 14.46 8.30
N ALA A 78 12.36 15.54 7.54
CA ALA A 78 11.43 16.65 7.41
C ALA A 78 10.18 16.34 6.54
N GLU A 79 10.05 15.14 5.95
CA GLU A 79 8.85 14.80 5.19
C GLU A 79 7.62 14.69 6.10
N PRO A 80 6.48 15.28 5.71
CA PRO A 80 5.24 15.15 6.47
C PRO A 80 4.81 13.69 6.64
N ALA A 81 4.20 13.36 7.78
CA ALA A 81 3.76 11.99 8.07
C ALA A 81 2.81 11.43 7.00
N THR A 82 1.93 12.27 6.44
CA THR A 82 1.03 11.88 5.34
C THR A 82 1.77 11.42 4.09
N ILE A 83 2.88 12.08 3.74
CA ILE A 83 3.72 11.72 2.60
C ILE A 83 4.49 10.43 2.87
N LYS A 84 5.05 10.29 4.08
CA LYS A 84 5.69 9.04 4.50
C LYS A 84 4.72 7.86 4.44
N ASN A 85 3.46 8.05 4.87
CA ASN A 85 2.44 7.00 4.83
C ASN A 85 2.03 6.63 3.39
N LEU A 86 1.94 7.60 2.48
CA LEU A 86 1.68 7.30 1.07
C LEU A 86 2.83 6.49 0.45
N LYS A 87 4.09 6.86 0.74
CA LYS A 87 5.27 6.09 0.32
C LYS A 87 5.26 4.68 0.91
N ARG A 88 4.95 4.53 2.21
CA ARG A 88 4.81 3.21 2.86
C ARG A 88 3.74 2.36 2.20
N GLY A 89 2.58 2.93 1.87
CA GLY A 89 1.51 2.23 1.16
C GLY A 89 1.96 1.67 -0.20
N LEU A 90 2.79 2.41 -0.95
CA LEU A 90 3.42 1.91 -2.17
C LEU A 90 4.40 0.75 -1.87
N VAL A 91 5.23 0.88 -0.84
CA VAL A 91 6.18 -0.17 -0.43
C VAL A 91 5.48 -1.45 0.00
N SER A 92 4.30 -1.35 0.63
CA SER A 92 3.48 -2.50 1.01
C SER A 92 3.06 -3.37 -0.18
N LEU A 93 3.05 -2.83 -1.41
CA LEU A 93 2.81 -3.59 -2.64
C LEU A 93 4.04 -4.31 -3.17
N LEU A 94 5.22 -4.07 -2.59
CA LEU A 94 6.46 -4.77 -2.93
C LEU A 94 6.81 -5.88 -1.93
N GLN A 95 6.08 -5.95 -0.80
CA GLN A 95 6.22 -7.04 0.17
C GLN A 95 5.52 -8.30 -0.35
N PHE A 96 6.29 -9.34 -0.60
CA PHE A 96 5.84 -10.50 -1.35
C PHE A 96 6.51 -11.79 -0.85
N GLN A 97 5.91 -12.94 -1.15
CA GLN A 97 6.57 -14.24 -1.06
C GLN A 97 5.95 -15.20 -2.08
N LEU A 98 6.75 -16.13 -2.59
CA LEU A 98 6.32 -17.11 -3.58
C LEU A 98 5.56 -18.30 -2.97
N TYR A 99 5.76 -18.56 -1.68
CA TYR A 99 5.22 -19.75 -1.02
C TYR A 99 3.95 -19.44 -0.23
N SER A 100 3.00 -20.36 -0.28
CA SER A 100 1.80 -20.33 0.55
C SER A 100 2.16 -20.43 2.03
N GLY A 101 1.44 -19.71 2.88
CA GLY A 101 1.66 -19.76 4.32
C GLY A 101 1.14 -18.53 5.05
N LYS A 102 1.10 -18.62 6.38
CA LYS A 102 0.81 -17.48 7.24
C LYS A 102 2.11 -16.91 7.80
N VAL A 103 2.27 -15.60 7.68
CA VAL A 103 3.43 -14.87 8.18
C VAL A 103 2.98 -13.59 8.86
N VAL A 104 3.86 -13.00 9.68
CA VAL A 104 3.62 -11.67 10.24
C VAL A 104 4.39 -10.65 9.42
N GLU A 105 3.69 -9.63 8.94
CA GLU A 105 4.28 -8.53 8.19
C GLU A 105 4.12 -7.22 8.95
N ASN A 106 5.09 -6.33 8.78
CA ASN A 106 4.96 -4.94 9.18
C ASN A 106 4.78 -4.10 7.92
N ASP A 107 3.70 -3.34 7.87
CA ASP A 107 3.39 -2.46 6.76
C ASP A 107 2.67 -1.18 7.25
N VAL A 108 2.05 -0.41 6.35
CA VAL A 108 1.35 0.82 6.72
C VAL A 108 0.19 0.61 7.71
N SER A 109 -0.37 -0.61 7.78
CA SER A 109 -1.42 -1.01 8.74
C SER A 109 -0.88 -1.48 10.09
N GLY A 110 0.44 -1.45 10.29
CA GLY A 110 1.11 -1.93 11.50
C GLY A 110 1.58 -3.37 11.38
N ARG A 111 1.60 -4.09 12.50
CA ARG A 111 2.04 -5.50 12.57
C ARG A 111 0.84 -6.43 12.41
N CYS A 112 0.70 -7.06 11.25
CA CYS A 112 -0.48 -7.86 10.89
C CYS A 112 -0.10 -9.31 10.54
N THR A 113 -1.02 -10.24 10.79
CA THR A 113 -0.94 -11.58 10.23
C THR A 113 -1.46 -11.55 8.80
N VAL A 114 -0.69 -12.16 7.90
CA VAL A 114 -0.96 -12.19 6.47
C VAL A 114 -0.92 -13.63 6.00
N GLN A 115 -1.88 -14.02 5.18
CA GLN A 115 -1.94 -15.33 4.54
C GLN A 115 -1.64 -15.20 3.06
N TYR A 116 -0.64 -15.94 2.60
CA TYR A 116 -0.31 -16.09 1.20
C TYR A 116 -0.88 -17.40 0.67
N GLN A 117 -1.43 -17.33 -0.53
CA GLN A 117 -1.92 -18.46 -1.31
C GLN A 117 -1.34 -18.36 -2.71
N ALA A 118 -0.33 -19.18 -2.99
CA ALA A 118 0.29 -19.27 -4.30
C ALA A 118 -0.41 -20.30 -5.18
N THR A 119 -0.74 -19.88 -6.40
CA THR A 119 -1.25 -20.71 -7.49
C THR A 119 -0.35 -20.50 -8.71
N GLN A 120 -0.55 -21.26 -9.80
CA GLN A 120 0.29 -21.13 -10.98
C GLN A 120 0.20 -19.70 -11.56
N GLY A 121 1.33 -18.97 -11.54
CA GLY A 121 1.44 -17.60 -12.08
C GLY A 121 0.78 -16.50 -11.24
N GLN A 122 0.21 -16.83 -10.07
CA GLN A 122 -0.48 -15.85 -9.22
C GLN A 122 -0.23 -16.12 -7.75
N VAL A 123 -0.15 -15.07 -6.94
CA VAL A 123 -0.16 -15.20 -5.48
C VAL A 123 -1.18 -14.23 -4.92
N THR A 124 -2.05 -14.73 -4.06
CA THR A 124 -3.02 -13.93 -3.32
C THR A 124 -2.52 -13.75 -1.90
N ARG A 125 -2.44 -12.49 -1.47
CA ARG A 125 -2.09 -12.08 -0.11
C ARG A 125 -3.33 -11.52 0.58
N THR A 126 -3.77 -12.18 1.64
CA THR A 126 -4.91 -11.75 2.46
C THR A 126 -4.42 -11.30 3.82
N LYS A 127 -4.66 -10.04 4.17
CA LYS A 127 -4.33 -9.50 5.49
C LYS A 127 -5.50 -9.71 6.45
N LEU A 128 -5.21 -10.34 7.59
CA LEU A 128 -6.16 -10.54 8.68
C LEU A 128 -6.20 -9.28 9.54
N LEU A 129 -7.06 -8.34 9.15
CA LEU A 129 -7.10 -6.98 9.71
C LEU A 129 -7.38 -6.94 11.23
N GLU A 130 -8.07 -7.94 11.76
CA GLU A 130 -8.33 -8.11 13.19
C GLU A 130 -7.06 -8.43 14.00
N THR A 131 -6.01 -8.93 13.35
CA THR A 131 -4.72 -9.24 14.00
C THR A 131 -3.72 -8.09 13.96
N CYS A 132 -4.06 -7.01 13.26
CA CYS A 132 -3.19 -5.85 13.10
C CYS A 132 -3.02 -5.09 14.41
N LYS A 133 -1.79 -5.04 14.92
CA LYS A 133 -1.44 -4.20 16.07
C LYS A 133 -1.01 -2.82 15.56
N ALA A 134 -1.87 -1.84 15.79
CA ALA A 134 -1.63 -0.41 15.61
C ALA A 134 -2.11 0.33 16.87
N SER A 135 -1.74 1.61 17.03
CA SER A 135 -2.29 2.44 18.11
C SER A 135 -3.81 2.46 18.00
N GLU A 136 -4.51 1.92 19.00
CA GLU A 136 -5.98 1.88 18.98
C GLU A 136 -6.54 3.31 18.94
N THR A 137 -7.42 3.56 17.98
CA THR A 137 -8.18 4.81 17.90
C THR A 137 -9.66 4.46 17.86
N GLY A 138 -10.35 4.67 18.99
CA GLY A 138 -11.80 4.51 19.11
C GLY A 138 -12.23 3.34 20.00
N PHE A 139 -13.54 3.23 20.19
CA PHE A 139 -14.18 2.21 21.02
C PHE A 139 -15.53 1.81 20.41
N THR A 140 -16.05 0.64 20.78
CA THR A 140 -17.42 0.21 20.48
C THR A 140 -18.02 -0.46 21.72
N THR A 141 -19.33 -0.39 21.88
CA THR A 141 -20.01 -1.05 22.99
C THR A 141 -19.99 -2.57 22.81
N HIS A 142 -19.95 -3.31 23.93
CA HIS A 142 -20.13 -4.76 23.94
C HIS A 142 -21.58 -5.19 23.66
N SER A 143 -22.56 -4.26 23.73
CA SER A 143 -23.96 -4.56 23.44
C SER A 143 -24.14 -4.91 21.96
N LYS A 144 -24.65 -6.11 21.69
CA LYS A 144 -24.95 -6.55 20.32
C LYS A 144 -26.07 -5.72 19.68
N VAL A 145 -27.04 -5.24 20.44
CA VAL A 145 -28.19 -4.48 19.90
C VAL A 145 -27.81 -3.02 19.65
N LEU A 146 -27.14 -2.39 20.61
CA LEU A 146 -26.76 -0.97 20.55
C LEU A 146 -25.40 -0.73 19.86
N GLY A 147 -24.73 -1.80 19.45
CA GLY A 147 -23.41 -1.74 18.83
C GLY A 147 -23.40 -1.46 17.34
N VAL A 148 -22.18 -1.37 16.83
CA VAL A 148 -21.87 -1.25 15.40
C VAL A 148 -21.11 -2.49 14.97
N SER A 149 -21.63 -3.19 13.97
CA SER A 149 -20.92 -4.31 13.34
C SER A 149 -19.89 -3.77 12.35
N LYS A 150 -18.67 -4.31 12.41
CA LYS A 150 -17.58 -4.02 11.47
C LYS A 150 -17.24 -5.29 10.68
N LYS A 151 -17.12 -5.16 9.36
CA LYS A 151 -16.55 -6.17 8.48
C LYS A 151 -15.48 -5.53 7.63
N SER A 152 -14.27 -6.07 7.67
CA SER A 152 -13.15 -5.56 6.89
C SER A 152 -12.47 -6.67 6.10
N SER A 153 -11.95 -6.35 4.92
CA SER A 153 -11.18 -7.26 4.08
C SER A 153 -10.03 -6.51 3.44
N SER A 154 -8.86 -7.12 3.34
CA SER A 154 -7.70 -6.54 2.65
C SER A 154 -6.99 -7.64 1.87
N VAL A 155 -7.09 -7.57 0.55
CA VAL A 155 -6.61 -8.61 -0.38
C VAL A 155 -5.72 -7.94 -1.41
N THR A 156 -4.55 -8.52 -1.65
CA THR A 156 -3.65 -8.15 -2.74
C THR A 156 -3.43 -9.34 -3.65
N VAL A 157 -3.67 -9.18 -4.94
CA VAL A 157 -3.43 -10.18 -5.97
C VAL A 157 -2.18 -9.78 -6.74
N PHE A 158 -1.18 -10.65 -6.73
CA PHE A 158 0.05 -10.52 -7.50
C PHE A 158 -0.04 -11.44 -8.71
N ARG A 159 0.12 -10.92 -9.92
CA ARG A 159 0.33 -11.75 -11.12
C ARG A 159 1.79 -11.74 -11.50
N LEU A 160 2.33 -12.94 -11.73
CA LEU A 160 3.72 -13.16 -12.04
C LEU A 160 3.89 -13.44 -13.53
N GLU A 161 4.94 -12.88 -14.12
CA GLU A 161 5.39 -13.15 -15.49
C GLU A 161 6.90 -13.41 -15.41
N ASP A 162 7.35 -14.58 -15.88
CA ASP A 162 8.74 -15.04 -15.79
C ASP A 162 9.35 -14.96 -14.37
N GLY A 163 8.54 -15.23 -13.35
CA GLY A 163 8.96 -15.17 -11.94
C GLY A 163 9.04 -13.75 -11.35
N PHE A 164 8.70 -12.70 -12.10
CA PHE A 164 8.66 -11.32 -11.63
C PHE A 164 7.22 -10.86 -11.41
N ILE A 165 7.02 -9.93 -10.46
CA ILE A 165 5.72 -9.27 -10.27
C ILE A 165 5.43 -8.40 -11.50
N LYS A 166 4.47 -8.83 -12.31
CA LYS A 166 3.95 -8.06 -13.44
C LYS A 166 2.90 -7.05 -12.98
N THR A 167 2.01 -7.49 -12.09
CA THR A 167 0.98 -6.63 -11.48
C THR A 167 0.80 -6.95 -10.01
N ALA A 168 0.47 -5.92 -9.22
CA ALA A 168 -0.03 -6.04 -7.86
C ALA A 168 -1.32 -5.20 -7.74
N GLU A 169 -2.44 -5.87 -7.49
CA GLU A 169 -3.76 -5.28 -7.36
C GLU A 169 -4.25 -5.48 -5.93
N ALA A 170 -4.35 -4.40 -5.14
CA ALA A 170 -4.88 -4.45 -3.79
C ALA A 170 -6.28 -3.83 -3.72
N GLU A 171 -7.18 -4.49 -3.00
CA GLU A 171 -8.45 -3.94 -2.57
C GLU A 171 -8.61 -4.11 -1.06
N GLU A 172 -8.93 -3.01 -0.38
CA GLU A 172 -9.27 -3.01 1.04
C GLU A 172 -10.66 -2.40 1.25
N THR A 173 -11.51 -3.10 1.99
CA THR A 173 -12.85 -2.64 2.32
C THR A 173 -13.07 -2.61 3.83
N HIS A 174 -13.80 -1.59 4.29
CA HIS A 174 -14.29 -1.48 5.65
C HIS A 174 -15.77 -1.13 5.60
N THR A 175 -16.60 -2.02 6.13
CA THR A 175 -18.06 -1.85 6.22
C THR A 175 -18.44 -1.72 7.69
N LEU A 176 -19.21 -0.68 8.01
CA LEU A 176 -19.76 -0.42 9.34
C LEU A 176 -21.27 -0.34 9.24
N ALA A 177 -22.00 -0.98 10.16
CA ALA A 177 -23.45 -0.92 10.20
C ALA A 177 -23.97 -0.86 11.64
N VAL A 178 -24.93 0.03 11.92
CA VAL A 178 -25.60 0.09 13.22
C VAL A 178 -26.50 -1.14 13.38
N ASN A 179 -26.32 -1.90 14.46
CA ASN A 179 -26.96 -3.20 14.60
C ASN A 179 -28.48 -3.11 14.70
N ALA A 180 -29.00 -2.15 15.48
CA ALA A 180 -30.43 -1.88 15.60
C ALA A 180 -31.06 -1.28 14.33
N ARG A 181 -30.27 -0.72 13.42
CA ARG A 181 -30.77 -0.09 12.18
C ARG A 181 -29.78 -0.29 11.04
N ARG A 182 -29.80 -1.47 10.42
CA ARG A 182 -28.84 -1.83 9.35
C ARG A 182 -28.88 -0.94 8.11
N SER A 183 -29.97 -0.19 7.88
CA SER A 183 -30.03 0.83 6.82
C SER A 183 -29.10 2.03 7.07
N ALA A 184 -28.70 2.26 8.34
CA ALA A 184 -27.62 3.16 8.68
C ALA A 184 -26.28 2.40 8.61
N ALA A 185 -25.70 2.35 7.42
CA ALA A 185 -24.43 1.69 7.15
C ALA A 185 -23.53 2.53 6.26
N THR A 186 -22.23 2.27 6.32
CA THR A 186 -21.23 2.90 5.46
C THR A 186 -20.20 1.87 5.00
N LYS A 187 -19.66 2.09 3.80
CA LYS A 187 -18.58 1.27 3.23
C LYS A 187 -17.50 2.18 2.68
N VAL A 188 -16.27 1.93 3.10
CA VAL A 188 -15.07 2.53 2.52
C VAL A 188 -14.37 1.45 1.69
N THR A 189 -14.04 1.77 0.44
CA THR A 189 -13.27 0.90 -0.45
C THR A 189 -12.03 1.66 -0.91
N SER A 190 -10.87 1.06 -0.76
CA SER A 190 -9.58 1.54 -1.26
C SER A 190 -9.03 0.55 -2.26
N ARG A 191 -8.49 1.04 -3.38
CA ARG A 191 -7.89 0.23 -4.43
C ARG A 191 -6.51 0.75 -4.79
N GLN A 192 -5.57 -0.14 -5.04
CA GLN A 192 -4.24 0.18 -5.53
C GLN A 192 -3.88 -0.78 -6.66
N THR A 193 -3.25 -0.25 -7.70
CA THR A 193 -2.77 -1.05 -8.83
C THR A 193 -1.36 -0.61 -9.16
N LEU A 194 -0.44 -1.57 -9.17
CA LEU A 194 0.95 -1.39 -9.61
C LEU A 194 1.21 -2.32 -10.79
N VAL A 195 1.76 -1.77 -11.87
CA VAL A 195 2.03 -2.51 -13.11
C VAL A 195 3.46 -2.28 -13.54
N LEU A 196 4.17 -3.35 -13.90
CA LEU A 196 5.48 -3.27 -14.52
C LEU A 196 5.32 -2.89 -15.99
N VAL A 197 5.73 -1.67 -16.34
CA VAL A 197 5.62 -1.12 -17.69
C VAL A 197 6.88 -1.30 -18.54
N GLY A 198 8.05 -1.49 -17.92
CA GLY A 198 9.32 -1.61 -18.63
C GLY A 198 10.49 -1.88 -17.68
N LYS A 199 11.66 -2.18 -18.26
CA LYS A 199 12.94 -2.38 -17.57
C LYS A 199 14.00 -1.62 -18.34
N ASP A 200 14.73 -0.74 -17.65
CA ASP A 200 15.83 0.03 -18.24
C ASP A 200 17.14 -0.29 -17.52
N ALA A 201 18.27 0.02 -18.15
CA ALA A 201 19.58 -0.11 -17.51
C ALA A 201 19.65 0.77 -16.25
N GLY A 202 19.83 0.13 -15.10
CA GLY A 202 19.95 0.81 -13.81
C GLY A 202 21.37 1.29 -13.52
N PRO A 203 21.53 2.13 -12.48
CA PRO A 203 22.87 2.45 -11.97
C PRO A 203 23.58 1.18 -11.49
N PRO A 204 24.92 1.11 -11.54
CA PRO A 204 25.66 -0.05 -11.07
C PRO A 204 25.40 -0.29 -9.57
N GLU A 205 25.26 -1.56 -9.20
CA GLU A 205 25.20 -2.01 -7.79
C GLU A 205 26.47 -1.53 -7.07
N ARG A 206 26.32 -0.99 -5.85
CA ARG A 206 27.46 -0.61 -4.99
C ARG A 206 27.76 -1.69 -3.95
#